data_AF-A0A087TVD1-F1
#
_entry.id   AF-A0A087TVD1-F1
#
_cell.length_a   1.000
_cell.length_b   1.000
_cell.length_c   1.000
_cell.angle_alpha   90.00
_cell.angle_beta   90.00
_cell.angle_gamma   90.00
#
_symmetry.space_group_name_H-M   'P 1'
#
loop_
_entity.id
_entity.type
_entity.pdbx_description
1 polymer ?
#
loop_
_entity_poly.entity_id
_entity_poly.type
_entity_poly.pdbx_seq_one_letter_code
_entity_poly.pdbx_strand_id
1 'polypeptide(L)'
;MNSSVFIWPTCVRLRRCKGCCTSKRLSCHPISVSIVNITIPFFTFTPSDTLRTFEMRGTRTFTLEQHDRCGCDCTELENDCTPNVHEYRNQECRCVCKNLDQQVACQGYSKIWNNRNCSCECRQNLTCSTGFYFNSETCRCEEI
;
A
#
# COMPACT_ATOMS: atom_id res chain seq x y z
N MET A 1 -27.24 23.64 -23.81
CA MET A 1 -25.85 23.67 -24.33
C MET A 1 -24.94 23.38 -23.15
N ASN A 2 -24.36 22.18 -23.08
CA ASN A 2 -23.46 21.81 -21.99
C ASN A 2 -22.04 22.14 -22.44
N SER A 3 -21.45 23.21 -21.91
CA SER A 3 -20.10 23.64 -22.25
C SER A 3 -19.09 22.71 -21.57
N SER A 4 -18.40 21.88 -22.35
CA SER A 4 -17.35 21.00 -21.82
C SER A 4 -16.07 21.81 -21.57
N VAL A 5 -15.63 21.85 -20.32
CA VAL A 5 -14.34 22.45 -19.91
C VAL A 5 -13.27 21.36 -19.91
N PHE A 6 -12.12 21.62 -20.53
CA PHE A 6 -10.98 20.69 -20.49
C PHE A 6 -9.65 21.45 -20.28
N ILE A 7 -8.65 20.72 -19.76
CA ILE A 7 -7.31 21.24 -19.47
C ILE A 7 -6.30 20.70 -20.47
N TRP A 8 -5.32 21.52 -20.88
CA TRP A 8 -4.23 21.09 -21.74
C TRP A 8 -2.90 21.75 -21.32
N PRO A 9 -1.81 20.98 -21.13
CA PRO A 9 -1.73 19.52 -21.27
C PRO A 9 -2.47 18.78 -20.16
N THR A 10 -2.84 17.53 -20.41
CA THR A 10 -3.50 16.65 -19.42
C THR A 10 -2.52 16.00 -18.44
N CYS A 11 -1.22 16.00 -18.78
CA CYS A 11 -0.15 15.48 -17.95
C CYS A 11 1.08 16.39 -17.99
N VAL A 12 1.87 16.34 -16.93
CA VAL A 12 3.08 17.15 -16.77
C VAL A 12 4.21 16.26 -16.29
N ARG A 13 5.44 16.56 -16.71
CA ARG A 13 6.61 15.80 -16.29
C ARG A 13 7.07 16.28 -14.92
N LEU A 14 7.15 15.36 -13.96
CA LEU A 14 7.69 15.60 -12.63
C LEU A 14 8.80 14.60 -12.32
N ARG A 15 9.80 15.05 -11.56
CA ARG A 15 10.80 14.13 -10.99
C ARG A 15 10.15 13.33 -9.86
N ARG A 16 10.20 12.00 -10.00
CA ARG A 16 9.68 11.04 -9.02
C ARG A 16 10.68 9.92 -8.84
N CYS A 17 10.80 9.44 -7.61
CA CYS A 17 11.66 8.32 -7.28
C CYS A 17 11.10 7.04 -7.89
N LYS A 18 11.95 6.33 -8.62
CA LYS A 18 11.66 5.02 -9.21
C LYS A 18 12.98 4.27 -9.36
N GLY A 19 12.94 2.96 -9.19
CA GLY A 19 14.11 2.10 -9.27
C GLY A 19 13.96 0.88 -8.38
N CYS A 20 15.01 0.09 -8.33
CA CYS A 20 15.08 -1.11 -7.49
C CYS A 20 16.11 -0.89 -6.38
N CYS A 21 15.84 -1.51 -5.22
CA CYS A 21 16.79 -1.60 -4.11
C CYS A 21 17.39 -3.00 -4.04
N THR A 22 18.42 -3.18 -3.22
CA THR A 22 19.19 -4.44 -3.11
C THR A 22 18.39 -5.59 -2.51
N SER A 23 17.34 -5.31 -1.74
CA SER A 23 16.51 -6.30 -1.04
C SER A 23 15.03 -6.03 -1.29
N LYS A 24 14.21 -7.09 -1.23
CA LYS A 24 12.74 -7.00 -1.31
C LYS A 24 12.09 -6.27 -0.12
N ARG A 25 12.83 -6.06 0.98
CA ARG A 25 12.36 -5.30 2.14
C ARG A 25 12.61 -3.80 2.03
N LEU A 26 13.30 -3.38 0.97
CA LEU A 26 13.62 -1.99 0.71
C LEU A 26 12.89 -1.50 -0.54
N SER A 27 12.37 -0.29 -0.47
CA SER A 27 11.73 0.42 -1.59
C SER A 27 12.39 1.77 -1.81
N CYS A 28 12.28 2.27 -3.05
CA CYS A 28 12.84 3.56 -3.43
C CYS A 28 11.90 4.69 -2.99
N HIS A 29 12.31 5.45 -1.98
CA HIS A 29 11.55 6.56 -1.40
C HIS A 29 12.27 7.91 -1.58
N PRO A 30 11.53 9.04 -1.59
CA PRO A 30 12.14 10.36 -1.60
C PRO A 30 12.83 10.66 -0.27
N ILE A 31 14.11 11.05 -0.32
CA ILE A 31 14.86 11.59 0.83
C ILE A 31 14.59 13.10 0.98
N SER A 32 14.42 13.80 -0.13
CA SER A 32 14.11 15.23 -0.12
C SER A 32 13.15 15.58 -1.26
N VAL A 33 12.21 16.47 -0.94
CA VAL A 33 11.15 16.90 -1.85
C VAL A 33 11.12 18.42 -1.96
N SER A 34 10.70 18.90 -3.13
CA SER A 34 10.40 20.28 -3.42
C SER A 34 8.96 20.41 -3.88
N ILE A 35 8.35 21.55 -3.57
CA ILE A 35 7.00 21.89 -4.04
C ILE A 35 7.13 22.74 -5.29
N VAL A 36 6.50 22.31 -6.38
CA VAL A 36 6.52 22.99 -7.67
C VAL A 36 5.12 23.44 -8.04
N ASN A 37 4.99 24.69 -8.47
CA ASN A 37 3.74 25.26 -8.94
C ASN A 37 3.70 25.22 -10.47
N ILE A 38 2.70 24.56 -11.04
CA ILE A 38 2.53 24.43 -12.49
C ILE A 38 1.20 25.06 -12.90
N THR A 39 1.27 26.07 -13.75
CA THR A 39 0.11 26.79 -14.25
C THR A 39 -0.34 26.20 -15.58
N ILE A 40 -1.57 25.69 -15.64
CA ILE A 40 -2.13 24.99 -16.80
C ILE A 40 -3.35 25.78 -17.32
N PRO A 41 -3.43 26.07 -18.62
CA PRO A 41 -4.60 26.70 -19.20
C PRO A 41 -5.79 25.73 -19.28
N PHE A 42 -6.99 26.27 -19.11
CA PHE A 42 -8.23 25.54 -19.35
C PHE A 42 -9.04 26.22 -20.45
N PHE A 43 -9.73 25.38 -21.22
CA PHE A 43 -10.43 25.75 -22.44
C PHE A 43 -11.89 25.36 -22.31
N THR A 44 -12.77 26.16 -22.90
CA THR A 44 -14.17 25.77 -23.13
C THR A 44 -14.37 25.41 -24.57
N PHE A 45 -15.05 24.29 -24.80
CA PHE A 45 -15.59 23.95 -26.11
C PHE A 45 -17.04 24.41 -26.20
N THR A 46 -17.32 25.28 -27.17
CA THR A 46 -18.69 25.71 -27.50
C THR A 46 -19.09 25.09 -28.83
N PRO A 47 -19.92 24.03 -28.83
CA PRO A 47 -20.44 23.50 -30.08
C PRO A 47 -21.45 24.50 -30.68
N SER A 48 -21.14 25.04 -31.86
CA SER A 48 -22.10 25.75 -32.71
C SER A 48 -22.18 25.05 -34.09
N ASP A 49 -23.32 25.18 -34.77
CA ASP A 49 -23.60 24.51 -36.05
C ASP A 49 -22.64 24.89 -37.17
N THR A 50 -21.94 26.02 -37.06
CA THR A 50 -21.10 26.58 -38.14
C THR A 50 -19.64 26.76 -37.75
N LEU A 51 -19.31 26.86 -36.46
CA LEU A 51 -17.94 27.08 -35.97
C LEU A 51 -17.66 26.28 -34.70
N ARG A 52 -16.58 25.50 -34.73
CA ARG A 52 -16.02 24.83 -33.54
C ARG A 52 -14.95 25.74 -32.94
N THR A 53 -15.29 26.51 -31.90
CA THR A 53 -14.33 27.40 -31.26
C THR A 53 -13.76 26.77 -29.98
N PHE A 54 -12.43 26.83 -29.88
CA PHE A 54 -11.67 26.51 -28.67
C PHE A 54 -11.17 27.81 -28.06
N GLU A 55 -11.77 28.21 -26.94
CA GLU A 55 -11.42 29.45 -26.26
C GLU A 55 -10.70 29.14 -24.96
N MET A 56 -9.51 29.74 -24.79
CA MET A 56 -8.82 29.74 -23.49
C MET A 56 -9.63 30.61 -22.52
N ARG A 57 -10.06 30.04 -21.41
CA ARG A 57 -10.84 30.77 -20.39
C ARG A 57 -9.98 31.32 -19.26
N GLY A 58 -8.80 30.74 -19.06
CA GLY A 58 -7.88 31.18 -18.03
C GLY A 58 -6.85 30.11 -17.74
N THR A 59 -6.18 30.28 -16.61
CA THR A 59 -5.19 29.34 -16.12
C THR A 59 -5.50 28.91 -14.70
N ARG A 60 -5.04 27.71 -14.35
CA ARG A 60 -5.13 27.17 -12.99
C ARG A 60 -3.76 26.70 -12.56
N THR A 61 -3.34 27.13 -11.37
CA THR A 61 -2.08 26.68 -10.78
C THR A 61 -2.31 25.43 -9.94
N PHE A 62 -1.49 24.42 -10.19
CA PHE A 62 -1.44 23.17 -9.45
C PHE A 62 -0.14 23.12 -8.65
N THR A 63 -0.26 22.89 -7.35
CA THR A 63 0.87 22.71 -6.45
C THR A 63 1.17 21.22 -6.32
N LEU A 64 2.33 20.78 -6.81
CA LEU A 64 2.69 19.37 -6.93
C LEU A 64 4.03 19.10 -6.25
N GLU A 65 4.13 17.93 -5.61
CA GLU A 65 5.37 17.45 -5.01
C GLU A 65 6.29 16.84 -6.07
N GLN A 66 7.56 17.25 -6.02
CA GLN A 66 8.65 16.77 -6.84
C GLN A 66 9.77 16.19 -5.97
N HIS A 67 10.28 15.03 -6.34
CA HIS A 67 11.34 14.36 -5.60
C HIS A 67 12.72 14.83 -6.13
N ASP A 68 13.58 15.29 -5.24
CA ASP A 68 14.91 15.82 -5.61
C ASP A 68 16.04 14.83 -5.34
N ARG A 69 15.87 13.97 -4.33
CA ARG A 69 16.81 12.88 -4.01
C ARG A 69 16.03 11.65 -3.59
N CYS A 70 16.57 10.48 -3.95
CA CYS A 70 15.97 9.19 -3.68
C CYS A 70 16.92 8.30 -2.90
N GLY A 71 16.38 7.47 -2.03
CA GLY A 71 17.09 6.49 -1.23
C GLY A 71 16.34 5.18 -1.14
N CYS A 72 17.04 4.14 -0.72
CA CYS A 72 16.40 2.90 -0.32
C CYS A 72 16.04 3.00 1.16
N ASP A 73 14.76 2.82 1.46
CA ASP A 73 14.23 2.80 2.82
C ASP A 73 13.34 1.57 3.00
N CYS A 74 13.02 1.24 4.26
CA CYS A 74 12.19 0.10 4.60
C CYS A 74 10.80 0.22 3.95
N THR A 75 10.34 -0.87 3.33
CA THR A 75 8.99 -0.93 2.74
C THR A 75 7.90 -1.02 3.80
N GLU A 76 8.17 -1.76 4.88
CA GLU A 76 7.33 -1.84 6.08
C GLU A 76 7.92 -0.87 7.10
N LEU A 77 7.08 0.03 7.64
CA LEU A 77 7.45 1.00 8.66
C LEU A 77 6.99 0.53 10.04
N GLU A 78 7.52 1.15 11.10
CA GLU A 78 7.12 0.84 12.48
C GLU A 78 5.61 1.02 12.71
N ASN A 79 5.00 2.02 12.06
CA ASN A 79 3.56 2.28 12.15
C ASN A 79 2.70 1.22 11.43
N ASP A 80 3.29 0.40 10.56
CA ASP A 80 2.59 -0.71 9.91
C ASP A 80 2.50 -1.93 10.84
N CYS A 81 3.30 -1.96 11.92
CA CYS A 81 3.29 -3.05 12.88
C CYS A 81 2.05 -3.00 13.78
N THR A 82 1.43 -4.16 14.02
CA THR A 82 0.36 -4.26 15.03
C THR A 82 0.88 -3.91 16.43
N PRO A 83 0.31 -2.89 17.10
CA PRO A 83 0.76 -2.46 18.41
C PRO A 83 0.68 -3.58 19.45
N ASN A 84 1.60 -3.55 20.43
CA ASN A 84 1.70 -4.50 21.55
C ASN A 84 2.06 -5.96 21.18
N VAL A 85 1.78 -6.40 19.96
CA VAL A 85 2.06 -7.76 19.47
C VAL A 85 3.42 -7.85 18.79
N HIS A 86 3.76 -6.84 17.99
CA HIS A 86 5.03 -6.77 17.26
C HIS A 86 6.04 -5.83 17.92
N GLU A 87 7.30 -6.07 17.61
CA GLU A 87 8.44 -5.18 17.79
C GLU A 87 9.07 -4.92 16.41
N TYR A 88 9.21 -3.64 16.03
CA TYR A 88 9.82 -3.29 14.76
C TYR A 88 11.34 -3.37 14.84
N ARG A 89 11.95 -4.19 13.98
CA ARG A 89 13.41 -4.31 13.88
C ARG A 89 13.93 -3.48 12.73
N ASN A 90 14.38 -2.26 13.04
CA ASN A 90 14.96 -1.31 12.08
C ASN A 90 16.04 -1.92 11.18
N GLN A 91 16.98 -2.70 11.73
CA GLN A 91 18.06 -3.32 10.94
C GLN A 91 17.58 -4.38 9.95
N GLU A 92 16.39 -4.93 10.16
CA GLU A 92 15.82 -5.99 9.33
C GLU A 92 14.68 -5.50 8.44
N CYS A 93 14.27 -4.23 8.59
CA CYS A 93 13.10 -3.61 7.96
C CYS A 93 11.85 -4.51 8.07
N ARG A 94 11.54 -4.98 9.28
CA ARG A 94 10.35 -5.82 9.50
C ARG A 94 9.79 -5.76 10.91
N CYS A 95 8.49 -5.97 11.02
CA CYS A 95 7.82 -6.30 12.26
C CYS A 95 8.14 -7.74 12.68
N VAL A 96 8.51 -7.95 13.94
CA VAL A 96 8.80 -9.28 14.51
C VAL A 96 7.87 -9.53 15.70
N CYS A 97 7.33 -10.75 15.79
CA CYS A 97 6.48 -11.16 16.90
C CYS A 97 7.23 -11.20 18.22
N LYS A 98 6.64 -10.65 19.29
CA LYS A 98 7.23 -10.68 20.64
C LYS A 98 7.12 -12.05 21.31
N ASN A 99 6.07 -12.80 21.01
CA ASN A 99 5.77 -14.14 21.57
C ASN A 99 6.54 -15.26 20.85
N LEU A 100 7.87 -15.14 20.83
CA LEU A 100 8.78 -16.13 20.22
C LEU A 100 8.58 -17.54 20.79
N ASP A 101 8.27 -17.67 22.07
CA ASP A 101 8.01 -18.97 22.70
C ASP A 101 6.81 -19.69 22.06
N GLN A 102 5.73 -18.95 21.75
CA GLN A 102 4.56 -19.51 21.06
C GLN A 102 4.89 -19.88 19.61
N GLN A 103 5.72 -19.09 18.94
CA GLN A 103 6.20 -19.39 17.61
C GLN A 103 7.02 -20.68 17.59
N VAL A 104 7.92 -20.84 18.56
CA VAL A 104 8.75 -22.05 18.71
C VAL A 104 7.88 -23.25 19.08
N ALA A 105 6.84 -23.07 19.89
CA ALA A 105 5.88 -24.12 20.23
C ALA A 105 4.91 -24.46 19.08
N CYS A 106 4.76 -23.59 18.08
CA CYS A 106 3.93 -23.80 16.89
C CYS A 106 4.59 -24.78 15.91
N GLN A 107 4.75 -26.03 16.34
CA GLN A 107 5.35 -27.10 15.56
C GLN A 107 4.29 -28.11 15.14
N GLY A 108 4.48 -28.71 13.97
CA GLY A 108 3.60 -29.76 13.44
C GLY A 108 3.23 -29.54 11.98
N TYR A 109 2.77 -30.62 11.34
CA TYR A 109 2.42 -30.60 9.92
C TYR A 109 1.05 -29.92 9.65
N SER A 110 0.17 -29.89 10.65
CA SER A 110 -1.18 -29.29 10.56
C SER A 110 -1.23 -27.82 10.94
N LYS A 111 -0.15 -27.28 11.54
CA LYS A 111 -0.07 -25.90 12.03
C LYS A 111 0.86 -25.05 11.16
N ILE A 112 0.64 -23.74 11.18
CA ILE A 112 1.48 -22.74 10.53
C ILE A 112 1.49 -21.47 11.38
N TRP A 113 2.67 -20.87 11.53
CA TRP A 113 2.80 -19.59 12.22
C TRP A 113 2.42 -18.44 11.29
N ASN A 114 1.48 -17.61 11.73
CA ASN A 114 1.09 -16.40 11.02
C ASN A 114 1.85 -15.20 11.60
N ASN A 115 2.86 -14.71 10.86
CA ASN A 115 3.66 -13.55 11.27
C ASN A 115 2.90 -12.22 11.30
N ARG A 116 1.70 -12.11 10.71
CA ARG A 116 0.89 -10.88 10.78
C ARG A 116 0.07 -10.81 12.05
N ASN A 117 -0.41 -11.95 12.53
CA ASN A 117 -1.25 -12.04 13.72
C ASN A 117 -0.45 -12.49 14.95
N CYS A 118 0.79 -12.93 14.76
CA CYS A 118 1.62 -13.60 15.75
C CYS A 118 0.89 -14.71 16.48
N SER A 119 0.24 -15.56 15.70
CA SER A 119 -0.60 -16.65 16.18
C SER A 119 -0.22 -17.95 15.46
N CYS A 120 -0.39 -19.05 16.17
CA CYS A 120 -0.30 -20.38 15.58
C CYS A 120 -1.68 -20.75 15.02
N GLU A 121 -1.76 -20.90 13.70
CA GLU A 121 -3.02 -21.15 12.99
C GLU A 121 -3.00 -22.55 12.36
N CYS A 122 -4.17 -23.14 12.15
CA CYS A 122 -4.31 -24.38 11.41
C CYS A 122 -4.12 -24.11 9.92
N ARG A 123 -3.37 -24.98 9.22
CA ARG A 123 -3.18 -24.86 7.76
C ARG A 123 -4.49 -24.98 6.98
N GLN A 124 -5.42 -25.77 7.53
CA GLN A 124 -6.74 -25.98 6.97
C GLN A 124 -7.76 -25.87 8.11
N ASN A 125 -8.77 -25.05 7.90
CA ASN A 125 -9.97 -25.06 8.72
C ASN A 125 -10.91 -26.13 8.15
N LEU A 126 -11.25 -27.11 8.98
CA LEU A 126 -12.11 -28.22 8.60
C LEU A 126 -13.54 -27.92 9.04
N THR A 127 -14.51 -28.15 8.15
CA THR A 127 -15.92 -28.18 8.53
C THR A 127 -16.24 -29.57 9.07
N CYS A 128 -16.51 -29.67 10.37
CA CYS A 128 -16.79 -30.94 11.02
C CYS A 128 -18.23 -31.40 10.79
N SER A 129 -18.45 -32.71 10.79
CA SER A 129 -19.78 -33.34 10.71
C SER A 129 -20.58 -33.14 12.01
N THR A 130 -21.89 -33.39 11.96
CA THR A 130 -22.80 -33.30 13.11
C THR A 130 -22.27 -34.12 14.30
N GLY A 131 -22.21 -33.53 15.49
CA GLY A 131 -21.68 -34.16 16.71
C GLY A 131 -20.19 -33.91 16.97
N PHE A 132 -19.50 -33.20 16.07
CA PHE A 132 -18.08 -32.84 16.23
C PHE A 132 -17.89 -31.31 16.17
N TYR A 133 -16.93 -30.79 16.93
CA TYR A 133 -16.47 -29.41 16.85
C TYR A 133 -15.02 -29.34 16.36
N PHE A 134 -14.65 -28.24 15.71
CA PHE A 134 -13.28 -28.03 15.26
C PHE A 134 -12.43 -27.47 16.41
N ASN A 135 -11.41 -28.23 16.81
CA ASN A 135 -10.44 -27.80 17.80
C ASN A 135 -9.27 -27.09 17.09
N SER A 136 -9.13 -25.79 17.33
CA SER A 136 -8.07 -24.95 16.76
C SER A 136 -6.69 -25.21 17.37
N GLU A 137 -6.62 -25.85 18.54
CA GLU A 137 -5.36 -26.26 19.16
C GLU A 137 -4.82 -27.56 18.58
N THR A 138 -5.66 -28.51 18.20
CA THR A 138 -5.22 -29.79 17.58
C THR A 138 -5.33 -29.78 16.06
N CYS A 139 -6.06 -28.82 15.49
CA CYS A 139 -6.43 -28.74 14.08
C CYS A 139 -7.20 -29.97 13.59
N ARG A 140 -8.09 -30.50 14.44
CA ARG A 140 -8.90 -31.70 14.18
C ARG A 140 -10.34 -31.50 14.63
N CYS A 141 -11.22 -32.33 14.08
CA CYS A 141 -12.59 -32.44 14.56
C CYS A 141 -12.64 -33.39 15.75
N GLU A 142 -13.17 -32.94 16.88
CA GLU A 142 -13.30 -33.68 18.13
C GLU A 142 -14.79 -33.79 18.51
N GLU A 143 -15.19 -34.87 19.17
CA GLU A 143 -16.57 -35.08 19.60
C GLU A 143 -16.98 -34.04 20.65
N ILE A 144 -18.24 -33.59 20.58
CA ILE A 144 -18.84 -32.64 21.53
C ILE A 144 -19.06 -33.30 22.89
#